data_AF-A0A2E8K0I5-F1
#
_entry.id   AF-A0A2E8K0I5-F1
#
_cell.length_a   1.000
_cell.length_b   1.000
_cell.length_c   1.000
_cell.angle_alpha   90.00
_cell.angle_beta   90.00
_cell.angle_gamma   90.00
#
_symmetry.space_group_name_H-M   'P 1'
#
loop_
_entity.id
_entity.type
_entity.pdbx_description
1 polymer ?
#
loop_
_entity_poly.entity_id
_entity_poly.type
_entity_poly.pdbx_seq_one_letter_code
_entity_poly.pdbx_strand_id
1 'polypeptide(L)'
;MKKILMIKARTFLGAMAIGVMCGFVASDVESHSKEHQASIVIHKDAPARKYDPMIFGGFIEHLGKQIYGGFFEPGSPLADEDGFRLDVIEAIRELKVPVIRWPGGCFVDSYHWEKGVGEDRQPYDDDRWGVREPNTFGTHEFIELCRRIGAEPYICQNSLATIQEMADWVAYCNNTTGEYPDLRKANGHPEPFEVAIWSVGNEKVGKGYIDKVRDTAAAMKAVDPGIQVTCS
;
A
#
# COMPACT_ATOMS: atom_id res chain seq x y z
N MET A 1 -46.32 9.80 -10.49
CA MET A 1 -46.05 10.52 -11.75
C MET A 1 -44.56 10.42 -12.07
N LYS A 2 -44.14 9.49 -12.94
CA LYS A 2 -42.73 9.37 -13.38
C LYS A 2 -42.63 9.95 -14.80
N LYS A 3 -41.88 11.04 -14.98
CA LYS A 3 -41.54 11.58 -16.30
C LYS A 3 -40.28 10.89 -16.80
N ILE A 4 -40.42 10.07 -17.84
CA ILE A 4 -39.32 9.57 -18.66
C ILE A 4 -39.11 10.59 -19.78
N LEU A 5 -37.93 11.18 -19.87
CA LEU A 5 -37.56 12.08 -20.97
C LEU A 5 -36.81 11.25 -22.02
N MET A 6 -37.49 10.88 -23.10
CA MET A 6 -36.86 10.35 -24.31
C MET A 6 -36.77 11.46 -25.36
N ILE A 7 -35.56 11.85 -25.75
CA ILE A 7 -35.32 12.73 -26.89
C ILE A 7 -35.12 11.84 -28.11
N LYS A 8 -36.02 11.94 -29.10
CA LYS A 8 -35.82 11.37 -30.44
C LYS A 8 -35.55 12.49 -31.43
N ALA A 9 -34.38 12.46 -32.08
CA ALA A 9 -34.08 13.31 -33.23
C ALA A 9 -34.89 12.84 -34.45
N ARG A 10 -35.53 13.78 -35.14
CA ARG A 10 -36.26 13.55 -36.40
C ARG A 10 -35.31 13.86 -37.57
N THR A 11 -35.15 12.92 -38.48
CA THR A 11 -34.52 13.18 -39.79
C THR A 11 -35.60 13.17 -40.86
N PHE A 12 -35.73 14.29 -41.55
CA PHE A 12 -36.54 14.50 -42.75
C PHE A 12 -35.65 14.24 -43.98
N LEU A 13 -36.16 13.54 -45.00
CA LEU A 13 -35.80 13.63 -46.43
C LEU A 13 -36.80 12.68 -47.13
N GLY A 14 -37.66 13.08 -48.07
CA GLY A 14 -37.38 13.86 -49.27
C GLY A 14 -37.14 12.89 -50.44
N ALA A 15 -38.20 12.48 -51.14
CA ALA A 15 -38.16 11.51 -52.23
C ALA A 15 -37.68 12.13 -53.55
N MET A 16 -36.89 11.40 -54.35
CA MET A 16 -36.99 11.39 -55.82
C MET A 16 -36.27 10.16 -56.41
N ALA A 17 -36.94 9.44 -57.31
CA ALA A 17 -36.46 8.28 -58.03
C ALA A 17 -35.75 8.67 -59.34
N ILE A 18 -34.83 7.83 -59.82
CA ILE A 18 -34.60 7.46 -61.24
C ILE A 18 -33.70 6.21 -61.24
N GLY A 19 -34.13 5.17 -61.97
CA GLY A 19 -33.47 3.87 -62.03
C GLY A 19 -32.43 3.74 -63.15
N VAL A 20 -31.39 2.95 -62.88
CA VAL A 20 -30.55 2.25 -63.84
C VAL A 20 -30.21 0.90 -63.21
N MET A 21 -30.66 -0.20 -63.84
CA MET A 21 -30.42 -1.56 -63.37
C MET A 21 -29.08 -2.05 -63.95
N CYS A 22 -27.97 -1.75 -63.27
CA CYS A 22 -26.69 -2.42 -63.46
C CYS A 22 -26.62 -3.57 -62.46
N GLY A 23 -26.45 -4.80 -62.95
CA GLY A 23 -26.25 -5.99 -62.12
C GLY A 23 -24.91 -5.90 -61.37
N PHE A 24 -24.94 -5.26 -60.21
CA PHE A 24 -23.92 -5.43 -59.19
C PHE A 24 -24.22 -6.73 -58.45
N VAL A 25 -23.30 -7.68 -58.49
CA VAL A 25 -23.25 -8.72 -57.46
C VAL A 25 -22.87 -7.98 -56.19
N ALA A 26 -23.86 -7.60 -55.39
CA ALA A 26 -23.63 -7.15 -54.04
C ALA A 26 -23.06 -8.35 -53.29
N SER A 27 -21.74 -8.39 -53.12
CA SER A 27 -21.19 -9.16 -52.01
C SER A 27 -21.78 -8.50 -50.76
N ASP A 28 -22.72 -9.16 -50.11
CA ASP A 28 -23.19 -8.79 -48.79
C ASP A 28 -21.99 -8.88 -47.83
N VAL A 29 -21.18 -7.83 -47.79
CA VAL A 29 -20.34 -7.56 -46.64
C VAL A 29 -21.33 -7.10 -45.58
N GLU A 30 -21.92 -8.05 -44.88
CA GLU A 30 -22.67 -7.77 -43.67
C GLU A 30 -21.72 -7.02 -42.74
N SER A 31 -21.84 -5.69 -42.68
CA SER A 31 -21.08 -4.87 -41.75
C SER A 31 -21.56 -5.22 -40.34
N HIS A 32 -20.91 -6.20 -39.73
CA HIS A 32 -21.11 -6.59 -38.35
C HIS A 32 -20.48 -5.54 -37.42
N SER A 33 -20.83 -4.27 -37.55
CA SER A 33 -20.70 -3.36 -36.42
C SER A 33 -21.90 -3.63 -35.51
N LYS A 34 -21.85 -4.72 -34.75
CA LYS A 34 -22.75 -4.85 -33.59
C LYS A 34 -22.43 -3.65 -32.70
N GLU A 35 -23.32 -2.66 -32.72
CA GLU A 35 -23.24 -1.52 -31.82
C GLU A 35 -23.37 -2.09 -30.40
N HIS A 36 -22.23 -2.22 -29.72
CA HIS A 36 -22.20 -2.79 -28.38
C HIS A 36 -22.83 -1.77 -27.43
N GLN A 37 -24.11 -1.98 -27.11
CA GLN A 37 -24.84 -1.15 -26.17
C GLN A 37 -24.85 -1.82 -24.79
N ALA A 38 -24.29 -1.14 -23.79
CA ALA A 38 -24.41 -1.50 -22.38
C ALA A 38 -25.33 -0.50 -21.68
N SER A 39 -26.11 -0.99 -20.71
CA SER A 39 -26.89 -0.15 -19.81
C SER A 39 -26.53 -0.47 -18.36
N ILE A 40 -26.40 0.58 -17.54
CA ILE A 40 -26.16 0.46 -16.10
C ILE A 40 -27.40 1.01 -15.39
N VAL A 41 -27.97 0.21 -14.49
CA VAL A 41 -29.10 0.62 -13.65
C VAL A 41 -28.63 0.66 -12.20
N ILE A 42 -28.77 1.82 -11.55
CA ILE A 42 -28.42 2.01 -10.13
C ILE A 42 -29.70 1.97 -9.30
N HIS A 43 -29.86 0.90 -8.53
CA HIS A 43 -30.94 0.74 -7.56
C HIS A 43 -30.57 1.44 -6.24
N LYS A 44 -31.10 2.64 -6.00
CA LYS A 44 -30.78 3.44 -4.79
C LYS A 44 -31.42 2.89 -3.51
N ASP A 45 -32.39 2.00 -3.66
CA ASP A 45 -33.11 1.28 -2.61
C ASP A 45 -32.40 -0.02 -2.19
N ALA A 46 -31.33 -0.42 -2.88
CA ALA A 46 -30.51 -1.54 -2.46
C ALA A 46 -29.82 -1.25 -1.10
N PRO A 47 -29.67 -2.24 -0.21
CA PRO A 47 -28.98 -2.05 1.07
C PRO A 47 -27.54 -1.57 0.87
N ALA A 48 -27.19 -0.46 1.52
CA ALA A 48 -25.81 0.05 1.51
C ALA A 48 -24.90 -0.88 2.33
N ARG A 49 -23.73 -1.22 1.77
CA ARG A 49 -22.64 -1.86 2.52
C ARG A 49 -21.60 -0.79 2.85
N LYS A 50 -21.31 -0.60 4.13
CA LYS A 50 -20.20 0.26 4.55
C LYS A 50 -18.90 -0.41 4.07
N TYR A 51 -18.10 0.31 3.31
CA TYR A 51 -16.75 -0.13 3.00
C TYR A 51 -15.81 0.26 4.13
N ASP A 52 -14.74 -0.50 4.28
CA ASP A 52 -13.63 -0.16 5.16
C ASP A 52 -12.68 0.80 4.42
N PRO A 53 -12.37 2.01 4.93
CA PRO A 53 -11.41 2.90 4.32
C PRO A 53 -10.05 2.26 4.05
N MET A 54 -9.63 1.24 4.83
CA MET A 54 -8.34 0.56 4.68
C MET A 54 -8.08 -0.03 3.28
N ILE A 55 -9.11 -0.18 2.44
CA ILE A 55 -8.95 -0.55 1.02
C ILE A 55 -8.22 0.51 0.19
N PHE A 56 -8.09 1.74 0.69
CA PHE A 56 -7.38 2.86 0.06
C PHE A 56 -5.97 3.05 0.63
N GLY A 57 -5.37 1.99 1.16
CA GLY A 57 -4.01 2.02 1.72
C GLY A 57 -2.92 2.30 0.69
N GLY A 58 -1.78 2.77 1.19
CA GLY A 58 -0.54 2.96 0.46
C GLY A 58 0.46 1.82 0.72
N PHE A 59 1.48 1.76 -0.13
CA PHE A 59 2.60 0.83 0.01
C PHE A 59 3.89 1.53 -0.40
N ILE A 60 4.89 1.47 0.48
CA ILE A 60 6.25 1.96 0.24
C ILE A 60 7.26 0.86 0.52
N GLU A 61 8.26 0.77 -0.36
CA GLU A 61 9.37 -0.17 -0.26
C GLU A 61 10.67 0.64 -0.28
N HIS A 62 11.75 0.06 0.25
CA HIS A 62 13.11 0.52 -0.01
C HIS A 62 13.51 0.18 -1.46
N LEU A 63 12.79 0.79 -2.41
CA LEU A 63 12.88 0.54 -3.85
C LEU A 63 13.03 1.86 -4.60
N GLY A 64 14.12 1.97 -5.36
CA GLY A 64 14.40 3.12 -6.21
C GLY A 64 14.41 4.42 -5.41
N LYS A 65 13.47 5.32 -5.71
CA LYS A 65 13.34 6.63 -5.06
C LYS A 65 12.07 6.80 -4.23
N GLN A 66 11.43 5.70 -3.81
CA GLN A 66 10.24 5.83 -2.96
C GLN A 66 10.60 6.47 -1.62
N ILE A 67 11.64 5.96 -0.95
CA ILE A 67 12.15 6.52 0.30
C ILE A 67 13.22 7.57 -0.01
N TYR A 68 14.39 7.15 -0.47
CA TYR A 68 15.54 8.03 -0.70
C TYR A 68 15.38 8.90 -1.94
N GLY A 69 15.31 10.22 -1.75
CA GLY A 69 14.97 11.18 -2.81
C GLY A 69 13.47 11.26 -3.12
N GLY A 70 12.65 10.51 -2.37
CA GLY A 70 11.18 10.55 -2.39
C GLY A 70 10.66 11.17 -1.10
N PHE A 71 10.21 10.36 -0.16
CA PHE A 71 9.75 10.84 1.16
C PHE A 71 10.88 11.40 2.03
N PHE A 72 12.11 10.91 1.86
CA PHE A 72 13.25 11.22 2.71
C PHE A 72 14.45 11.67 1.89
N GLU A 73 14.83 12.94 2.05
CA GLU A 73 15.94 13.58 1.33
C GLU A 73 16.57 14.70 2.18
N PRO A 74 17.38 14.35 3.20
CA PRO A 74 18.11 15.33 4.00
C PRO A 74 18.93 16.30 3.13
N GLY A 75 18.81 17.60 3.42
CA GLY A 75 19.49 18.66 2.67
C GLY A 75 18.76 19.17 1.42
N SER A 76 17.62 18.56 1.06
CA SER A 76 16.75 19.11 0.01
C SER A 76 16.13 20.43 0.46
N PRO A 77 16.00 21.46 -0.41
CA PRO A 77 15.32 22.71 -0.06
C PRO A 77 13.81 22.54 0.16
N LEU A 78 13.27 21.37 -0.16
CA LEU A 78 11.87 20.98 0.03
C LEU A 78 11.69 20.04 1.23
N ALA A 79 12.78 19.65 1.89
CA ALA A 79 12.74 18.85 3.11
C ALA A 79 12.76 19.75 4.36
N ASP A 80 12.25 19.23 5.46
CA ASP A 80 12.40 19.85 6.77
C ASP A 80 13.73 19.46 7.44
N GLU A 81 13.88 19.87 8.71
CA GLU A 81 15.10 19.65 9.51
C GLU A 81 15.39 18.16 9.75
N ASP A 82 14.35 17.33 9.78
CA ASP A 82 14.45 15.88 9.95
C ASP A 82 14.70 15.16 8.62
N GLY A 83 14.68 15.88 7.49
CA GLY A 83 14.94 15.34 6.15
C GLY A 83 13.71 14.83 5.41
N PHE A 84 12.50 15.06 5.92
CA PHE A 84 11.27 14.66 5.25
C PHE A 84 10.84 15.68 4.19
N ARG A 85 10.56 15.20 2.98
CA ARG A 85 10.08 16.03 1.86
C ARG A 85 8.64 16.47 2.09
N LEU A 86 8.46 17.72 2.52
CA LEU A 86 7.16 18.28 2.90
C LEU A 86 6.19 18.33 1.72
N ASP A 87 6.68 18.66 0.53
CA ASP A 87 5.87 18.69 -0.70
C ASP A 87 5.32 17.31 -1.07
N VAL A 88 6.11 16.26 -0.86
CA VAL A 88 5.67 14.86 -1.08
C VAL A 88 4.66 14.46 -0.01
N ILE A 89 4.93 14.76 1.26
CA ILE A 89 4.00 14.45 2.37
C ILE A 89 2.64 15.13 2.15
N GLU A 90 2.62 16.42 1.81
CA GLU A 90 1.36 17.15 1.56
C GLU A 90 0.58 16.56 0.38
N ALA A 91 1.27 16.21 -0.72
CA ALA A 91 0.63 15.54 -1.85
C ALA A 91 -0.03 14.20 -1.46
N ILE A 92 0.59 13.43 -0.55
CA ILE A 92 0.02 12.16 -0.06
C ILE A 92 -1.10 12.38 0.95
N ARG A 93 -1.02 13.44 1.79
CA ARG A 93 -2.11 13.82 2.71
C ARG A 93 -3.40 14.14 1.96
N GLU A 94 -3.31 14.75 0.78
CA GLU A 94 -4.50 15.03 -0.06
C GLU A 94 -5.24 13.74 -0.48
N LEU A 95 -4.52 12.62 -0.63
CA LEU A 95 -5.10 11.33 -0.98
C LEU A 95 -5.83 10.66 0.19
N LYS A 96 -5.58 11.10 1.43
CA LYS A 96 -6.17 10.56 2.66
C LYS A 96 -5.98 9.05 2.80
N VAL A 97 -4.76 8.58 2.54
CA VAL A 97 -4.39 7.19 2.72
C VAL A 97 -4.52 6.81 4.20
N PRO A 98 -5.33 5.82 4.58
CA PRO A 98 -5.58 5.50 6.00
C PRO A 98 -4.53 4.58 6.62
N VAL A 99 -3.74 3.88 5.78
CA VAL A 99 -2.70 2.94 6.21
C VAL A 99 -1.59 2.92 5.18
N ILE A 100 -0.34 2.73 5.59
CA ILE A 100 0.80 2.55 4.71
C ILE A 100 1.56 1.29 5.09
N ARG A 101 1.78 0.38 4.14
CA ARG A 101 2.63 -0.80 4.32
C ARG A 101 4.11 -0.47 4.05
N TRP A 102 5.01 -0.90 4.94
CA TRP A 102 6.48 -0.74 4.88
C TRP A 102 7.16 -1.84 5.72
N PRO A 103 8.45 -2.20 5.55
CA PRO A 103 9.37 -1.89 4.45
C PRO A 103 9.15 -2.82 3.26
N GLY A 104 7.95 -3.40 3.16
CA GLY A 104 7.58 -4.56 2.38
C GLY A 104 7.91 -4.52 0.89
N GLY A 105 7.38 -5.52 0.20
CA GLY A 105 7.87 -5.94 -1.10
C GLY A 105 9.01 -6.93 -0.91
N CYS A 106 9.75 -7.21 -1.97
CA CYS A 106 10.83 -8.20 -1.92
C CYS A 106 11.92 -7.81 -0.92
N PHE A 107 12.16 -6.51 -0.71
CA PHE A 107 13.19 -5.96 0.19
C PHE A 107 13.12 -6.54 1.61
N VAL A 108 11.92 -6.77 2.15
CA VAL A 108 11.76 -7.21 3.55
C VAL A 108 12.43 -8.55 3.84
N ASP A 109 12.66 -9.40 2.84
CA ASP A 109 13.30 -10.71 3.02
C ASP A 109 14.78 -10.60 3.47
N SER A 110 15.44 -9.47 3.22
CA SER A 110 16.83 -9.19 3.62
C SER A 110 16.93 -8.19 4.79
N TYR A 111 15.81 -7.56 5.16
CA TYR A 111 15.78 -6.51 6.17
C TYR A 111 15.80 -7.08 7.59
N HIS A 112 16.71 -6.54 8.41
CA HIS A 112 16.81 -6.80 9.84
C HIS A 112 16.60 -5.47 10.58
N TRP A 113 15.46 -5.33 11.25
CA TRP A 113 14.98 -4.03 11.75
C TRP A 113 15.95 -3.33 12.71
N GLU A 114 16.69 -4.11 13.51
CA GLU A 114 17.69 -3.59 14.47
C GLU A 114 18.80 -2.80 13.77
N LYS A 115 19.11 -3.12 12.51
CA LYS A 115 20.12 -2.39 11.73
C LYS A 115 19.69 -0.99 11.31
N GLY A 116 18.38 -0.69 11.39
CA GLY A 116 17.78 0.57 10.98
C GLY A 116 17.24 1.40 12.15
N VAL A 117 17.70 1.18 13.38
CA VAL A 117 17.31 1.98 14.55
C VAL A 117 18.52 2.42 15.35
N GLY A 118 18.37 3.50 16.13
CA GLY A 118 19.45 4.05 16.94
C GLY A 118 20.52 4.76 16.12
N GLU A 119 21.66 5.05 16.78
CA GLU A 119 22.80 5.74 16.16
C GLU A 119 23.71 4.78 15.37
N ASP A 120 23.86 3.53 15.80
CA ASP A 120 24.75 2.53 15.19
C ASP A 120 24.06 1.79 14.02
N ARG A 121 23.65 2.55 13.00
CA ARG A 121 22.94 2.02 11.82
C ARG A 121 23.90 1.26 10.91
N GLN A 122 23.48 0.07 10.49
CA GLN A 122 24.34 -0.86 9.74
C GLN A 122 23.90 -0.96 8.28
N PRO A 123 24.56 -0.24 7.34
CA PRO A 123 24.21 -0.34 5.93
C PRO A 123 24.57 -1.71 5.36
N TYR A 124 23.82 -2.19 4.37
CA TYR A 124 24.06 -3.48 3.71
C TYR A 124 23.75 -3.41 2.22
N ASP A 125 24.27 -4.38 1.46
CA ASP A 125 23.91 -4.53 0.05
C ASP A 125 22.62 -5.34 -0.04
N ASP A 126 21.55 -4.73 -0.56
CA ASP A 126 20.29 -5.43 -0.76
C ASP A 126 20.36 -6.32 -2.00
N ASP A 127 20.25 -7.63 -1.79
CA ASP A 127 20.32 -8.64 -2.85
C ASP A 127 19.11 -8.60 -3.79
N ARG A 128 17.99 -7.98 -3.38
CA ARG A 128 16.74 -7.99 -4.17
C ARG A 128 16.78 -6.97 -5.29
N TRP A 129 17.23 -5.76 -4.99
CA TRP A 129 17.27 -4.65 -5.92
C TRP A 129 18.69 -4.29 -6.37
N GLY A 130 19.72 -4.92 -5.77
CA GLY A 130 21.12 -4.73 -6.16
C GLY A 130 21.63 -3.34 -5.80
N VAL A 131 21.13 -2.74 -4.72
CA VAL A 131 21.48 -1.39 -4.26
C VAL A 131 21.97 -1.42 -2.83
N ARG A 132 22.82 -0.46 -2.48
CA ARG A 132 23.25 -0.27 -1.08
C ARG A 132 22.10 0.35 -0.29
N GLU A 133 21.62 -0.36 0.72
CA GLU A 133 20.69 0.17 1.72
C GLU A 133 21.50 0.89 2.81
N PRO A 134 21.37 2.22 2.97
CA PRO A 134 22.11 2.96 3.98
C PRO A 134 21.54 2.79 5.40
N ASN A 135 20.31 2.30 5.53
CA ASN A 135 19.54 2.19 6.79
C ASN A 135 19.31 3.53 7.52
N THR A 136 19.50 4.67 6.84
CA THR A 136 19.22 6.00 7.40
C THR A 136 17.72 6.28 7.54
N PHE A 137 16.87 5.51 6.87
CA PHE A 137 15.44 5.46 7.09
C PHE A 137 15.06 4.08 7.64
N GLY A 138 14.44 4.02 8.82
CA GLY A 138 14.05 2.78 9.46
C GLY A 138 12.77 2.94 10.26
N THR A 139 12.63 2.19 11.36
CA THR A 139 11.38 2.13 12.12
C THR A 139 10.94 3.51 12.61
N HIS A 140 11.87 4.31 13.14
CA HIS A 140 11.55 5.62 13.73
C HIS A 140 11.07 6.61 12.66
N GLU A 141 11.81 6.70 11.56
CA GLU A 141 11.46 7.57 10.44
C GLU A 141 10.14 7.15 9.77
N PHE A 142 9.88 5.84 9.66
CA PHE A 142 8.62 5.34 9.12
C PHE A 142 7.42 5.70 9.99
N ILE A 143 7.52 5.52 11.32
CA ILE A 143 6.45 5.90 12.24
C ILE A 143 6.18 7.41 12.17
N GLU A 144 7.24 8.21 12.10
CA GLU A 144 7.09 9.66 11.98
C GLU A 144 6.46 10.07 10.64
N LEU A 145 6.84 9.42 9.54
CA LEU A 145 6.18 9.61 8.24
C LEU A 145 4.67 9.33 8.32
N CYS A 146 4.29 8.19 8.91
CA CYS A 146 2.90 7.81 9.11
C CYS A 146 2.13 8.87 9.94
N ARG A 147 2.71 9.36 11.04
CA ARG A 147 2.10 10.42 11.86
C ARG A 147 1.90 11.71 11.09
N ARG A 148 2.89 12.12 10.28
CA ARG A 148 2.84 13.33 9.44
C ARG A 148 1.76 13.23 8.36
N ILE A 149 1.60 12.05 7.76
CA ILE A 149 0.56 11.80 6.76
C ILE A 149 -0.83 11.64 7.40
N GLY A 150 -0.88 11.19 8.66
CA GLY A 150 -2.12 10.78 9.31
C GLY A 150 -2.60 9.39 8.89
N ALA A 151 -1.65 8.49 8.62
CA ALA A 151 -1.89 7.11 8.22
C ALA A 151 -1.45 6.14 9.32
N GLU A 152 -2.15 5.01 9.45
CA GLU A 152 -1.74 3.92 10.33
C GLU A 152 -0.46 3.23 9.78
N PRO A 153 0.53 2.93 10.62
CA PRO A 153 1.67 2.13 10.22
C PRO A 153 1.28 0.66 10.08
N TYR A 154 1.60 0.07 8.92
CA TYR A 154 1.50 -1.36 8.69
C TYR A 154 2.90 -1.91 8.42
N ILE A 155 3.46 -2.61 9.42
CA ILE A 155 4.83 -3.14 9.35
C ILE A 155 4.85 -4.58 8.80
N CYS A 156 5.55 -4.76 7.69
CA CYS A 156 5.86 -6.07 7.11
C CYS A 156 7.16 -6.61 7.69
N GLN A 157 7.17 -7.89 8.05
CA GLN A 157 8.31 -8.50 8.72
C GLN A 157 9.01 -9.54 7.86
N ASN A 158 10.31 -9.71 8.12
CA ASN A 158 11.14 -10.67 7.41
C ASN A 158 10.78 -12.11 7.80
N SER A 159 10.04 -12.82 6.94
CA SER A 159 9.68 -14.22 7.22
C SER A 159 10.86 -15.20 7.21
N LEU A 160 12.01 -14.80 6.65
CA LEU A 160 13.25 -15.60 6.66
C LEU A 160 14.05 -15.42 7.95
N ALA A 161 13.80 -14.34 8.70
CA ALA A 161 14.37 -14.11 10.01
C ALA A 161 13.81 -15.08 11.06
N THR A 162 14.35 -15.00 12.28
CA THR A 162 13.85 -15.81 13.39
C THR A 162 12.45 -15.36 13.83
N ILE A 163 11.67 -16.26 14.44
CA ILE A 163 10.39 -15.87 15.05
C ILE A 163 10.61 -14.84 16.15
N GLN A 164 11.71 -14.98 16.88
CA GLN A 164 12.08 -14.10 17.98
C GLN A 164 12.32 -12.67 17.46
N GLU A 165 13.14 -12.50 16.42
CA GLU A 165 13.41 -11.18 15.82
C GLU A 165 12.13 -10.42 15.43
N MET A 166 11.14 -11.14 14.91
CA MET A 166 9.83 -10.58 14.56
C MET A 166 9.00 -10.19 15.80
N ALA A 167 8.99 -11.01 16.85
CA ALA A 167 8.32 -10.68 18.11
C ALA A 167 9.02 -9.54 18.87
N ASP A 168 10.35 -9.49 18.80
CA ASP A 168 11.19 -8.45 19.38
C ASP A 168 10.91 -7.08 18.77
N TRP A 169 10.66 -7.03 17.46
CA TRP A 169 10.25 -5.79 16.81
C TRP A 169 8.92 -5.26 17.34
N VAL A 170 7.95 -6.16 17.61
CA VAL A 170 6.68 -5.79 18.27
C VAL A 170 6.96 -5.26 19.67
N ALA A 171 7.84 -5.91 20.44
CA ALA A 171 8.20 -5.47 21.79
C ALA A 171 8.85 -4.08 21.77
N TYR A 172 9.76 -3.85 20.82
CA TYR A 172 10.39 -2.55 20.60
C TYR A 172 9.36 -1.48 20.29
N CYS A 173 8.38 -1.76 19.44
CA CYS A 173 7.38 -0.77 19.07
C CYS A 173 6.34 -0.52 20.16
N ASN A 174 5.86 -1.56 20.87
CA ASN A 174 4.61 -1.46 21.62
C ASN A 174 4.76 -1.62 23.15
N ASN A 175 5.81 -2.30 23.64
CA ASN A 175 5.95 -2.48 25.10
C ASN A 175 6.31 -1.17 25.81
N THR A 176 6.04 -1.13 27.11
CA THR A 176 6.39 -0.01 28.01
C THR A 176 7.51 -0.36 29.00
N THR A 177 7.72 -1.65 29.26
CA THR A 177 8.75 -2.18 30.17
C THR A 177 9.55 -3.33 29.54
N GLY A 178 10.82 -3.45 29.91
CA GLY A 178 11.73 -4.50 29.41
C GLY A 178 12.85 -3.92 28.54
N GLU A 179 13.71 -4.80 28.03
CA GLU A 179 14.91 -4.41 27.28
C GLU A 179 14.59 -3.61 26.01
N TYR A 180 13.63 -4.07 25.20
CA TYR A 180 13.27 -3.39 23.95
C TYR A 180 12.68 -1.98 24.11
N PRO A 181 11.73 -1.71 25.03
CA PRO A 181 11.31 -0.33 25.26
C PRO A 181 12.40 0.52 25.91
N ASP A 182 13.34 -0.05 26.67
CA ASP A 182 14.49 0.69 27.18
C ASP A 182 15.47 1.04 26.06
N LEU A 183 15.69 0.14 25.10
CA LEU A 183 16.41 0.42 23.87
C LEU A 183 15.69 1.50 23.03
N ARG A 184 14.36 1.43 22.88
CA ARG A 184 13.57 2.45 22.16
C ARG A 184 13.72 3.84 22.81
N LYS A 185 13.63 3.91 24.14
CA LYS A 185 13.88 5.14 24.93
C LYS A 185 15.29 5.68 24.69
N ALA A 186 16.30 4.81 24.75
CA ALA A 186 17.69 5.18 24.50
C ALA A 186 17.90 5.71 23.07
N ASN A 187 17.16 5.16 22.11
CA ASN A 187 17.13 5.63 20.72
C ASN A 187 16.23 6.86 20.49
N GLY A 188 15.83 7.58 21.55
CA GLY A 188 15.14 8.87 21.45
C GLY A 188 13.61 8.83 21.45
N HIS A 189 12.99 7.65 21.57
CA HIS A 189 11.52 7.52 21.55
C HIS A 189 11.00 6.88 22.85
N PRO A 190 10.68 7.67 23.88
CA PRO A 190 10.28 7.11 25.17
C PRO A 190 8.93 6.41 25.14
N GLU A 191 7.96 7.01 24.45
CA GLU A 191 6.60 6.49 24.32
C GLU A 191 6.54 5.34 23.30
N PRO A 192 5.64 4.36 23.49
CA PRO A 192 5.38 3.33 22.49
C PRO A 192 4.88 3.95 21.17
N PHE A 193 5.16 3.26 20.07
CA PHE A 193 4.67 3.62 18.75
C PHE A 193 3.24 3.16 18.49
N GLU A 194 2.74 2.19 19.27
CA GLU A 194 1.37 1.67 19.18
C GLU A 194 1.02 1.10 17.79
N VAL A 195 1.96 0.36 17.18
CA VAL A 195 1.75 -0.22 15.85
C VAL A 195 0.73 -1.35 15.92
N ALA A 196 -0.43 -1.15 15.31
CA ALA A 196 -1.55 -2.08 15.38
C ALA A 196 -1.54 -3.18 14.30
N ILE A 197 -0.95 -2.93 13.13
CA ILE A 197 -1.05 -3.80 11.95
C ILE A 197 0.32 -4.31 11.53
N TRP A 198 0.45 -5.64 11.46
CA TRP A 198 1.69 -6.31 11.09
C TRP A 198 1.45 -7.41 10.05
N SER A 199 2.43 -7.68 9.18
CA SER A 199 2.42 -8.87 8.31
C SER A 199 3.67 -9.71 8.48
N VAL A 200 3.50 -11.01 8.38
CA VAL A 200 4.61 -11.95 8.30
C VAL A 200 4.94 -12.19 6.83
N GLY A 201 6.16 -11.87 6.39
CA GLY A 201 6.68 -12.20 5.05
C GLY A 201 6.09 -11.43 3.88
N ASN A 202 6.59 -11.70 2.68
CA ASN A 202 6.10 -11.15 1.42
C ASN A 202 6.03 -12.24 0.34
N GLU A 203 4.84 -12.47 -0.22
CA GLU A 203 4.57 -13.33 -1.38
C GLU A 203 5.14 -14.75 -1.24
N LYS A 204 5.13 -15.28 -0.02
CA LYS A 204 5.60 -16.64 0.27
C LYS A 204 4.44 -17.63 0.16
N VAL A 205 4.78 -18.86 -0.19
CA VAL A 205 3.80 -19.94 -0.40
C VAL A 205 4.28 -21.26 0.21
N GLY A 206 3.35 -22.21 0.34
CA GLY A 206 3.64 -23.57 0.79
C GLY A 206 3.51 -23.78 2.30
N LYS A 207 3.48 -25.06 2.70
CA LYS A 207 3.17 -25.46 4.08
C LYS A 207 4.14 -24.87 5.11
N GLY A 208 5.44 -24.84 4.81
CA GLY A 208 6.44 -24.31 5.72
C GLY A 208 6.21 -22.83 6.05
N TYR A 209 5.80 -22.03 5.06
CA TYR A 209 5.43 -20.64 5.29
C TYR A 209 4.15 -20.52 6.13
N ILE A 210 3.12 -21.34 5.87
CA ILE A 210 1.89 -21.34 6.67
C ILE A 210 2.18 -21.67 8.14
N ASP A 211 3.02 -22.67 8.41
CA ASP A 211 3.45 -23.02 9.76
C ASP A 211 4.24 -21.85 10.41
N LYS A 212 5.16 -21.22 9.67
CA LYS A 212 5.90 -20.05 10.11
C LYS A 212 4.97 -18.89 10.47
N VAL A 213 3.98 -18.58 9.65
CA VAL A 213 2.99 -17.51 9.91
C VAL A 213 2.21 -17.81 11.20
N ARG A 214 1.71 -19.04 11.37
CA ARG A 214 0.98 -19.45 12.59
C ARG A 214 1.83 -19.22 13.84
N ASP A 215 3.05 -19.74 13.84
CA ASP A 215 3.91 -19.72 15.02
C ASP A 215 4.42 -18.30 15.32
N THR A 216 4.68 -17.51 14.27
CA THR A 216 5.06 -16.09 14.40
C THR A 216 3.90 -15.26 14.94
N ALA A 217 2.69 -15.42 14.39
CA ALA A 217 1.51 -14.70 14.88
C ALA A 217 1.22 -15.01 16.35
N ALA A 218 1.42 -16.26 16.78
CA ALA A 218 1.29 -16.64 18.20
C ALA A 218 2.35 -15.94 19.08
N ALA A 219 3.61 -15.91 18.64
CA ALA A 219 4.69 -15.24 19.37
C ALA A 219 4.48 -13.73 19.46
N MET A 220 4.14 -13.06 18.36
CA MET A 220 3.87 -11.62 18.34
C MET A 220 2.67 -11.25 19.22
N LYS A 221 1.59 -12.04 19.20
CA LYS A 221 0.41 -11.81 20.05
C LYS A 221 0.65 -12.12 21.53
N ALA A 222 1.68 -12.91 21.85
CA ALA A 222 2.12 -13.07 23.23
C ALA A 222 2.82 -11.81 23.75
N VAL A 223 3.46 -11.03 22.86
CA VAL A 223 4.03 -9.72 23.18
C VAL A 223 2.94 -8.67 23.32
N ASP A 224 2.08 -8.55 22.31
CA ASP A 224 0.95 -7.61 22.30
C ASP A 224 -0.32 -8.29 21.76
N PRO A 225 -1.27 -8.67 22.64
CA PRO A 225 -2.51 -9.33 22.23
C PRO A 225 -3.43 -8.46 21.36
N GLY A 226 -3.22 -7.14 21.35
CA GLY A 226 -4.06 -6.15 20.66
C GLY A 226 -3.78 -6.03 19.16
N ILE A 227 -2.63 -6.53 18.68
CA ILE A 227 -2.25 -6.38 17.28
C ILE A 227 -3.05 -7.27 16.33
N GLN A 228 -3.15 -6.80 15.09
CA GLN A 228 -3.59 -7.56 13.94
C GLN A 228 -2.36 -8.10 13.20
N VAL A 229 -2.38 -9.40 12.90
CA VAL A 229 -1.32 -10.06 12.14
C VAL A 229 -1.94 -10.61 10.87
N THR A 230 -1.41 -10.17 9.73
CA THR A 230 -1.74 -10.65 8.40
C THR A 230 -0.59 -11.50 7.85
N CYS A 231 -0.80 -12.11 6.69
CA CYS A 231 0.26 -12.71 5.90
C CYS A 231 0.22 -12.13 4.49
N SER A 232 1.36 -12.08 3.83
CA SER A 232 1.51 -11.63 2.44
C SER A 232 2.18 -12.64 1.53
#